data_AF-A0A7J2NPB0-F1
#
_entry.id   AF-A0A7J2NPB0-F1
#
_cell.length_a   1.000
_cell.length_b   1.000
_cell.length_c   1.000
_cell.angle_alpha   90.00
_cell.angle_beta   90.00
_cell.angle_gamma   90.00
#
_symmetry.space_group_name_H-M   'P 1'
#
loop_
_entity.id
_entity.type
_entity.pdbx_description
1 polymer ?
#
loop_
_entity_poly.entity_id
_entity_poly.type
_entity_poly.pdbx_seq_one_letter_code
_entity_poly.pdbx_strand_id
1 'polypeptide(L)'
;MTEIVTDEQLIDLYTTAGYLVAVDYPKEEVKLHTVDCMLADPISSVGVKPSKARANKTGEFWFSESREEANSKAEEIAKKRGYTYTVCPICNR
;
A
#
# COMPACT_ATOMS: atom_id res chain seq x y z
N MET A 1 10.17 -6.93 -3.95
CA MET A 1 9.15 -5.87 -3.86
C MET A 1 9.43 -4.74 -4.84
N THR A 2 8.35 -4.19 -5.40
CA THR A 2 8.38 -3.09 -6.38
C THR A 2 7.78 -1.84 -5.75
N GLU A 3 8.44 -0.69 -5.89
CA GLU A 3 7.87 0.59 -5.46
C GLU A 3 6.82 1.07 -6.46
N ILE A 4 5.69 1.56 -5.96
CA ILE A 4 4.58 2.09 -6.76
C ILE A 4 4.51 3.59 -6.54
N VAL A 5 4.82 4.34 -7.60
CA VAL A 5 5.00 5.80 -7.53
C VAL A 5 4.04 6.57 -8.42
N THR A 6 3.30 5.90 -9.31
CA THR A 6 2.23 6.50 -10.11
C THR A 6 0.92 5.74 -9.96
N ASP A 7 -0.18 6.42 -10.25
CA ASP A 7 -1.52 5.85 -10.24
C ASP A 7 -1.65 4.76 -11.32
N GLU A 8 -1.04 4.95 -12.51
CA GLU A 8 -1.03 3.98 -13.61
C GLU A 8 -0.36 2.66 -13.23
N GLN A 9 0.79 2.71 -12.54
CA GLN A 9 1.48 1.51 -12.06
C GLN A 9 0.60 0.67 -11.14
N LEU A 10 -0.25 1.31 -10.35
CA LEU A 10 -1.17 0.61 -9.47
C LEU A 10 -2.40 0.07 -10.24
N ILE A 11 -2.89 0.80 -11.24
CA ILE A 11 -3.97 0.33 -12.14
C ILE A 11 -3.53 -0.92 -12.90
N ASP A 12 -2.29 -0.95 -13.40
CA ASP A 12 -1.74 -2.09 -14.15
C ASP A 12 -1.69 -3.39 -13.30
N LEU A 13 -1.76 -3.28 -11.98
CA LEU A 13 -1.74 -4.41 -11.05
C LEU A 13 -3.14 -4.96 -10.72
N TYR A 14 -4.23 -4.36 -11.19
CA TYR A 14 -5.60 -4.78 -10.84
C TYR A 14 -5.95 -6.20 -11.29
N THR A 15 -5.31 -6.67 -12.35
CA THR A 15 -5.51 -8.04 -12.87
C THR A 15 -4.57 -9.05 -12.22
N THR A 16 -3.66 -8.61 -11.36
CA THR A 16 -2.63 -9.43 -10.73
C THR A 16 -3.07 -9.81 -9.33
N ALA A 17 -2.79 -11.04 -8.89
CA ALA A 17 -2.95 -11.39 -7.49
C ALA A 17 -1.74 -10.87 -6.70
N GLY A 18 -1.97 -10.09 -5.64
CA GLY A 18 -0.88 -9.60 -4.82
C GLY A 18 -1.32 -8.63 -3.73
N TYR A 19 -0.32 -8.02 -3.11
CA TYR A 19 -0.45 -7.22 -1.90
C TYR A 19 0.19 -5.86 -2.09
N LEU A 20 -0.51 -4.83 -1.63
CA LEU A 20 -0.06 -3.45 -1.58
C LEU A 20 0.22 -3.07 -0.13
N VAL A 21 1.45 -2.67 0.14
CA VAL A 21 1.83 -1.97 1.36
C VAL A 21 1.64 -0.48 1.13
N ALA A 22 0.74 0.14 1.88
CA ALA A 22 0.45 1.56 1.84
C ALA A 22 0.92 2.22 3.13
N VAL A 23 1.81 3.20 3.02
CA VAL A 23 2.32 3.94 4.18
C VAL A 23 1.73 5.35 4.16
N ASP A 24 1.11 5.75 5.25
CA ASP A 24 0.49 7.06 5.46
C ASP A 24 1.33 7.82 6.50
N TYR A 25 2.09 8.83 6.07
CA TYR A 25 2.98 9.57 6.97
C TYR A 25 2.20 10.44 7.96
N PRO A 26 1.16 11.20 7.57
CA PRO A 26 0.37 11.98 8.51
C PRO A 26 -0.28 11.15 9.62
N LYS A 27 -0.67 9.90 9.34
CA LYS A 27 -1.28 9.00 10.32
C LYS A 27 -0.29 8.08 11.02
N GLU A 28 0.98 8.12 10.63
CA GLU A 28 2.01 7.23 11.16
C GLU A 28 1.59 5.76 11.08
N GLU A 29 1.07 5.37 9.92
CA GLU A 29 0.44 4.06 9.70
C GLU A 29 1.01 3.35 8.48
N VAL A 30 1.15 2.03 8.58
CA VAL A 30 1.41 1.11 7.47
C VAL A 30 0.23 0.16 7.36
N LYS A 31 -0.43 0.12 6.20
CA LYS A 31 -1.51 -0.81 5.90
C LYS A 31 -1.10 -1.82 4.85
N LEU A 32 -1.48 -3.07 5.07
CA LEU A 32 -1.46 -4.10 4.03
C LEU A 32 -2.85 -4.24 3.40
N HIS A 33 -2.91 -4.15 2.07
CA HIS A 33 -4.08 -4.41 1.27
C HIS A 33 -3.80 -5.53 0.27
N THR A 34 -4.82 -6.26 -0.17
CA THR A 34 -4.77 -6.94 -1.47
C THR A 34 -4.94 -5.90 -2.58
N VAL A 35 -4.37 -6.14 -3.76
CA VAL A 35 -4.45 -5.17 -4.88
C VAL A 35 -5.87 -5.01 -5.45
N ASP A 36 -6.75 -5.99 -5.25
CA ASP A 36 -8.18 -5.91 -5.61
C ASP A 36 -9.03 -5.14 -4.57
N CYS A 37 -8.41 -4.62 -3.51
CA CYS A 37 -9.10 -3.83 -2.49
C CYS A 37 -9.54 -2.47 -3.06
N MET A 38 -10.77 -2.04 -2.74
CA MET A 38 -11.26 -0.70 -3.09
C MET A 38 -10.38 0.45 -2.56
N LEU A 39 -9.58 0.20 -1.53
CA LEU A 39 -8.64 1.16 -0.96
C LEU A 39 -7.29 1.16 -1.69
N ALA A 40 -6.96 0.08 -2.39
CA ALA A 40 -5.83 -0.01 -3.31
C ALA A 40 -6.18 0.48 -4.73
N ASP A 41 -7.33 1.15 -4.90
CA ASP A 41 -7.86 1.59 -6.20
C ASP A 41 -7.66 3.11 -6.43
N PRO A 42 -6.65 3.53 -7.21
CA PRO A 42 -6.43 4.94 -7.59
C PRO A 42 -7.47 5.55 -8.54
N ILE A 43 -8.51 4.84 -8.95
CA ILE A 43 -9.68 5.41 -9.64
C ILE A 43 -10.77 5.75 -8.63
N SER A 44 -10.93 4.93 -7.58
CA SER A 44 -11.89 5.13 -6.49
C SER A 44 -11.69 6.45 -5.74
N SER A 45 -12.77 7.16 -5.38
CA SER A 45 -12.67 8.43 -4.63
C SER A 45 -12.03 8.28 -3.24
N VAL A 46 -12.11 7.08 -2.66
CA VAL A 46 -11.59 6.75 -1.32
C VAL A 46 -10.29 5.94 -1.36
N GLY A 47 -9.85 5.53 -2.56
CA GLY A 47 -8.63 4.75 -2.72
C GLY A 47 -7.36 5.60 -2.74
N VAL A 48 -6.23 4.93 -2.54
CA VAL A 48 -4.91 5.57 -2.49
C VAL A 48 -4.52 6.18 -3.84
N LYS A 49 -3.75 7.28 -3.81
CA LYS A 49 -3.28 8.00 -4.99
C LYS A 49 -1.75 8.12 -4.96
N PRO A 50 -1.00 7.10 -5.42
CA PRO A 50 0.47 7.13 -5.42
C PRO A 50 1.07 8.42 -5.97
N SER A 51 0.56 8.92 -7.10
CA SER A 51 1.05 10.16 -7.73
C SER A 51 0.91 11.37 -6.79
N LYS A 52 -0.26 11.54 -6.17
CA LYS A 52 -0.52 12.66 -5.24
C LYS A 52 0.24 12.51 -3.93
N ALA A 53 0.31 11.29 -3.42
CA ALA A 53 1.01 11.01 -2.18
C ALA A 53 2.50 11.32 -2.29
N ARG A 54 3.12 10.96 -3.42
CA ARG A 54 4.51 11.30 -3.74
C ARG A 54 4.73 12.80 -3.90
N ALA A 55 3.88 13.47 -4.69
CA ALA A 55 3.98 14.92 -4.90
C ALA A 55 3.89 15.71 -3.59
N ASN A 56 2.99 15.29 -2.69
CA ASN A 56 2.78 15.93 -1.39
C ASN A 56 3.66 15.38 -0.26
N LYS A 57 4.50 14.36 -0.54
CA LYS A 57 5.29 13.64 0.47
C LYS A 57 4.45 13.17 1.66
N THR A 58 3.32 12.54 1.38
CA THR A 58 2.34 12.07 2.39
C THR A 58 2.28 10.56 2.52
N GLY A 59 2.94 9.81 1.63
CA GLY A 59 2.98 8.36 1.71
C GLY A 59 3.91 7.72 0.70
N GLU A 60 4.08 6.41 0.85
CA GLU A 60 4.81 5.52 -0.07
C GLU A 60 4.02 4.23 -0.25
N PHE A 61 4.17 3.60 -1.42
CA PHE A 61 3.44 2.38 -1.78
C PHE A 61 4.38 1.36 -2.35
N TRP A 62 4.12 0.10 -2.00
CA TRP A 62 4.95 -1.00 -2.47
C TRP A 62 4.11 -2.24 -2.77
N PHE A 63 4.48 -2.96 -3.81
CA PHE A 63 3.79 -4.15 -4.29
C PHE A 63 4.65 -5.42 -4.14
N SER A 64 4.00 -6.52 -3.77
CA SER A 64 4.52 -7.88 -3.88
C SER A 64 3.40 -8.86 -4.23
N GLU A 65 3.73 -9.93 -4.95
CA GLU A 65 2.85 -11.09 -5.13
C GLU A 65 2.83 -12.00 -3.89
N SER A 66 3.83 -11.91 -3.01
CA SER A 66 3.93 -12.69 -1.76
C SER A 66 3.40 -11.91 -0.56
N ARG A 67 2.51 -12.56 0.20
CA ARG A 67 2.02 -12.03 1.48
C ARG A 67 3.16 -11.92 2.49
N GLU A 68 4.05 -12.91 2.56
CA GLU A 68 5.17 -12.88 3.51
C GLU A 68 6.14 -11.73 3.20
N GLU A 69 6.47 -11.51 1.92
CA GLU A 69 7.35 -10.41 1.52
C GLU A 69 6.72 -9.04 1.86
N ALA A 70 5.43 -8.87 1.54
CA ALA A 70 4.70 -7.63 1.83
C ALA A 70 4.57 -7.37 3.34
N ASN A 71 4.26 -8.40 4.14
CA ASN A 71 4.24 -8.30 5.60
C ASN A 71 5.60 -7.93 6.16
N SER A 72 6.66 -8.62 5.72
CA SER A 72 8.03 -8.37 6.20
C SER A 72 8.44 -6.92 5.94
N LYS A 73 8.10 -6.38 4.76
CA LYS A 73 8.37 -4.98 4.45
C LYS A 73 7.53 -4.02 5.29
N ALA A 74 6.24 -4.32 5.47
CA ALA A 74 5.35 -3.48 6.26
C ALA A 74 5.80 -3.39 7.73
N GLU A 75 6.16 -4.53 8.33
CA GLU A 75 6.72 -4.61 9.67
C GLU A 75 8.07 -3.90 9.78
N GLU A 76 8.95 -4.05 8.77
CA GLU A 76 10.23 -3.35 8.73
C GLU A 76 10.04 -1.83 8.75
N ILE A 77 9.17 -1.29 7.89
CA ILE A 77 8.88 0.14 7.81
C ILE A 77 8.28 0.61 9.14
N ALA A 78 7.28 -0.11 9.65
CA ALA A 78 6.59 0.22 10.89
C ALA A 78 7.58 0.28 12.06
N LYS A 79 8.42 -0.75 12.22
CA LYS A 79 9.43 -0.82 13.28
C LYS A 79 10.48 0.27 13.17
N LYS A 80 10.97 0.57 11.96
CA LYS A 80 12.00 1.60 11.74
C LYS A 80 11.47 3.01 12.01
N ARG A 81 10.20 3.26 11.71
CA ARG A 81 9.58 4.60 11.79
C ARG A 81 8.76 4.80 13.07
N GLY A 82 8.53 3.75 13.85
CA GLY A 82 7.62 3.79 15.01
C GLY A 82 6.15 3.88 14.63
N TYR A 83 5.78 3.43 13.43
CA TYR A 83 4.43 3.51 12.90
C TYR A 83 3.59 2.30 13.33
N THR A 84 2.27 2.47 13.31
CA THR A 84 1.34 1.37 13.55
C THR A 84 1.20 0.54 12.27
N TYR A 85 1.36 -0.78 12.38
CA TYR A 85 1.10 -1.70 11.28
C TYR A 85 -0.26 -2.36 11.44
N THR A 86 -1.11 -2.29 10.41
CA THR A 86 -2.39 -3.00 10.36
C THR A 86 -2.59 -3.74 9.04
N VAL A 87 -3.23 -4.91 9.09
CA VAL A 87 -3.76 -5.57 7.89
C VAL A 87 -5.17 -5.03 7.66
N CYS A 88 -5.48 -4.65 6.43
CA CYS A 88 -6.82 -4.17 6.09
C CYS A 88 -7.87 -5.22 6.51
N PRO A 89 -8.86 -4.87 7.35
CA PRO A 89 -9.86 -5.83 7.84
C PRO A 89 -10.66 -6.50 6.73
N ILE A 90 -10.83 -5.82 5.59
CA ILE A 90 -11.53 -6.34 4.40
C ILE A 90 -10.68 -7.39 3.68
N CYS A 91 -9.36 -7.19 3.69
CA CYS A 91 -8.36 -8.04 3.04
C CYS A 91 -7.82 -9.15 3.95
N ASN A 92 -8.07 -9.08 5.26
CA ASN A 92 -7.63 -10.07 6.23
C ASN A 92 -8.53 -11.31 6.22
N ARG A 93 -8.58 -11.96 5.06
CA ARG A 93 -9.24 -13.24 4.84
C ARG A 93 -8.23 -14.39 4.88
#